data_AF-G6C5W4-F1
#
_entry.id   AF-G6C5W4-F1
#
_cell.length_a   1.000
_cell.length_b   1.000
_cell.length_c   1.000
_cell.angle_alpha   90.00
_cell.angle_beta   90.00
_cell.angle_gamma   90.00
#
_symmetry.space_group_name_H-M   'P 1'
#
loop_
_entity.id
_entity.type
_entity.pdbx_description
1 polymer ?
#
loop_
_entity_poly.entity_id
_entity_poly.type
_entity_poly.pdbx_seq_one_letter_code
_entity_poly.pdbx_strand_id
1 'polypeptide(L)'
;MGFFGDVPLINKRIYENLYNYMGLMLIPTLLFFILYGFVFMIPNKKRRFFWELRLYYLYVISFIVVYIFILSNLGINFKTVSTFEINTDFIRKLINKSLFEYKIGYLPTYILYEFINLSLRFKQFPFHYFYYALYGLGFFIFLLIVFGPFIRTINRSREKRRIERKRAGMNSVLIEQFEMQEKLGKGEKMSTVKSERKTSYPQKKNKKAKAETEAKVEEKIARSGIVFKNTVTIKDE
;
A
#
# COMPACT_ATOMS: atom_id res chain seq x y z
N MET A 1 23.77 -40.54 15.49
CA MET A 1 23.07 -40.31 16.77
C MET A 1 22.98 -38.81 16.98
N GLY A 2 21.78 -38.26 17.05
CA GLY A 2 21.55 -36.80 17.08
C GLY A 2 21.95 -36.19 18.42
N PHE A 3 22.55 -35.00 18.38
CA PHE A 3 23.02 -34.23 19.55
C PHE A 3 21.92 -33.92 20.59
N PHE A 4 20.66 -34.18 20.26
CA PHE A 4 19.48 -33.93 21.09
C PHE A 4 18.77 -35.20 21.59
N GLY A 5 19.33 -36.39 21.34
CA GLY A 5 18.69 -37.68 21.70
C GLY A 5 18.60 -37.94 23.21
N ASP A 6 19.55 -37.44 24.01
CA ASP A 6 19.71 -37.78 25.43
C ASP A 6 19.42 -36.59 26.36
N VAL A 7 18.39 -35.80 26.08
CA VAL A 7 17.96 -34.74 27.00
C VAL A 7 16.89 -35.31 27.96
N PRO A 8 17.12 -35.33 29.29
CA PRO A 8 16.19 -35.90 30.25
C PRO A 8 14.99 -34.97 30.43
N LEU A 9 14.05 -35.02 29.50
CA LEU A 9 12.79 -34.25 29.53
C LEU A 9 11.71 -34.92 30.40
N ILE A 10 12.02 -36.06 31.02
CA ILE A 10 11.02 -37.02 31.50
C ILE A 10 10.43 -36.70 32.90
N ASN A 11 10.92 -35.68 33.64
CA ASN A 11 10.45 -35.52 35.04
C ASN A 11 10.34 -34.08 35.59
N LYS A 12 10.06 -33.06 34.76
CA LYS A 12 9.88 -31.66 35.22
C LYS A 12 8.46 -31.15 35.00
N ARG A 13 7.99 -30.24 35.86
CA ARG A 13 6.67 -29.59 35.76
C ARG A 13 6.51 -28.92 34.39
N ILE A 14 5.29 -28.86 33.86
CA ILE A 14 4.97 -28.36 32.49
C ILE A 14 5.65 -27.02 32.19
N TYR A 15 5.69 -26.10 33.16
CA TYR A 15 6.34 -24.80 33.04
C TYR A 15 7.86 -24.86 32.84
N GLU A 16 8.55 -25.73 33.56
CA GLU A 16 10.00 -25.91 33.43
C GLU A 16 10.35 -26.54 32.08
N ASN A 17 9.54 -27.49 31.62
CA ASN A 17 9.71 -28.08 30.30
C ASN A 17 9.50 -27.03 29.19
N LEU A 18 8.46 -26.19 29.29
CA LEU A 18 8.19 -25.15 28.31
C LEU A 18 9.31 -24.09 28.27
N TYR A 19 9.78 -23.66 29.44
CA TYR A 19 10.88 -22.70 29.53
C TYR A 19 12.19 -23.27 28.98
N ASN A 20 12.50 -24.53 29.25
CA ASN A 20 13.68 -25.16 28.65
C ASN A 20 13.55 -25.29 27.12
N TYR A 21 12.35 -25.58 26.60
CA TYR A 21 12.12 -25.77 25.17
C TYR A 21 12.16 -24.46 24.38
N MET A 22 11.53 -23.42 24.89
CA MET A 22 11.34 -22.14 24.18
C MET A 22 12.24 -21.02 24.70
N GLY A 23 12.85 -21.18 25.88
CA GLY A 23 13.81 -20.24 26.46
C GLY A 23 13.39 -18.77 26.37
N LEU A 24 14.31 -17.93 25.95
CA LEU A 24 14.08 -16.50 25.68
C LEU A 24 13.02 -16.28 24.60
N MET A 25 12.88 -17.18 23.62
CA MET A 25 11.88 -17.07 22.55
C MET A 25 10.46 -17.22 23.07
N LEU A 26 10.26 -17.71 24.29
CA LEU A 26 8.97 -17.73 24.95
C LEU A 26 8.35 -16.32 25.03
N ILE A 27 9.17 -15.28 25.18
CA ILE A 27 8.72 -13.88 25.24
C ILE A 27 8.04 -13.45 23.91
N PRO A 28 8.71 -13.48 22.74
CA PRO A 28 8.06 -13.14 21.48
C PRO A 28 6.90 -14.08 21.14
N THR A 29 6.93 -15.35 21.55
CA THR A 29 5.81 -16.28 21.34
C THR A 29 4.58 -15.91 22.17
N LEU A 30 4.73 -15.57 23.45
CA LEU A 30 3.62 -15.09 24.28
C LEU A 30 3.07 -13.76 23.76
N LEU A 31 3.96 -12.82 23.41
CA LEU A 31 3.57 -11.54 22.81
C LEU A 31 2.73 -11.76 21.54
N PHE A 32 3.16 -12.70 20.69
CA PHE A 32 2.42 -13.10 19.50
C PHE A 32 1.01 -13.58 19.84
N PHE A 33 0.83 -14.46 20.82
CA PHE A 33 -0.49 -14.95 21.21
C PHE A 33 -1.41 -13.84 21.74
N ILE A 34 -0.88 -12.93 22.56
CA ILE A 34 -1.64 -11.79 23.07
C ILE A 34 -2.12 -10.90 21.92
N LEU A 35 -1.21 -10.53 21.03
CA LEU A 35 -1.53 -9.71 19.85
C LEU A 35 -2.47 -10.43 18.87
N TYR A 36 -2.33 -11.74 18.73
CA TYR A 36 -3.19 -12.55 17.88
C TYR A 36 -4.64 -12.53 18.41
N GLY A 37 -4.84 -12.59 19.72
CA GLY A 37 -6.15 -12.41 20.35
C GLY A 37 -6.82 -11.08 19.96
N PHE A 38 -6.07 -9.97 20.00
CA PHE A 38 -6.58 -8.66 19.56
C PHE A 38 -6.93 -8.63 18.07
N VAL A 39 -6.10 -9.24 17.22
CA VAL A 39 -6.37 -9.33 15.78
C VAL A 39 -7.62 -10.17 15.51
N PHE A 40 -7.84 -11.25 16.26
CA PHE A 40 -8.99 -12.12 16.12
C PHE A 40 -10.32 -11.40 16.37
N MET A 41 -10.35 -10.43 17.29
CA MET A 41 -11.53 -9.61 17.58
C MET A 41 -11.97 -8.70 16.41
N ILE A 42 -11.16 -8.55 15.35
CA ILE A 42 -11.53 -7.74 14.19
C ILE A 42 -12.65 -8.44 13.39
N PRO A 43 -13.84 -7.83 13.28
CA PRO A 43 -15.00 -8.48 12.63
C PRO A 43 -14.83 -8.61 11.10
N ASN A 44 -14.11 -7.67 10.48
CA ASN A 44 -13.93 -7.67 9.03
C ASN A 44 -12.85 -8.69 8.61
N LYS A 45 -13.27 -9.76 7.91
CA LYS A 45 -12.40 -10.85 7.43
C LYS A 45 -11.18 -10.39 6.62
N LYS A 46 -11.34 -9.45 5.69
CA LYS A 46 -10.23 -8.94 4.86
C LYS A 46 -9.22 -8.16 5.68
N ARG A 47 -9.72 -7.32 6.60
CA ARG A 47 -8.86 -6.53 7.50
C ARG A 47 -8.15 -7.44 8.49
N ARG A 48 -8.84 -8.42 9.05
CA ARG A 48 -8.28 -9.41 9.98
C ARG A 48 -7.14 -10.18 9.33
N PHE A 49 -7.36 -10.81 8.17
CA PHE A 49 -6.32 -11.54 7.44
C PHE A 49 -5.06 -10.69 7.20
N PHE A 50 -5.23 -9.42 6.84
CA PHE A 50 -4.10 -8.51 6.63
C PHE A 50 -3.29 -8.24 7.90
N TRP A 51 -3.95 -8.11 9.06
CA TRP A 51 -3.28 -7.93 10.35
C TRP A 51 -2.67 -9.23 10.87
N GLU A 52 -3.32 -10.37 10.67
CA GLU A 52 -2.78 -11.71 10.99
C GLU A 52 -1.45 -11.90 10.25
N LEU A 53 -1.45 -11.69 8.94
CA LEU A 53 -0.25 -11.84 8.10
C LEU A 53 0.91 -10.96 8.58
N ARG A 54 0.65 -9.70 8.94
CA ARG A 54 1.66 -8.80 9.50
C ARG A 54 2.18 -9.26 10.85
N LEU A 55 1.31 -9.81 11.69
CA LEU A 55 1.70 -10.30 13.00
C LEU A 55 2.61 -11.52 12.87
N TYR A 56 2.31 -12.45 11.95
CA TYR A 56 3.20 -13.56 11.62
C TYR A 56 4.55 -13.08 11.08
N TYR A 57 4.56 -12.07 10.21
CA TYR A 57 5.81 -11.47 9.72
C TYR A 57 6.66 -10.87 10.84
N LEU A 58 6.05 -10.14 11.77
CA LEU A 58 6.74 -9.57 12.92
C LEU A 58 7.29 -10.66 13.85
N TYR A 59 6.54 -11.75 14.03
CA TYR A 59 6.99 -12.92 14.77
C TYR A 59 8.22 -13.57 14.12
N VAL A 60 8.19 -13.82 12.80
CA VAL A 60 9.32 -14.41 12.08
C VAL A 60 10.56 -13.50 12.12
N ILE A 61 10.40 -12.18 11.99
CA ILE A 61 11.50 -11.23 12.13
C ILE A 61 12.17 -11.34 13.51
N SER A 62 11.40 -11.55 14.58
CA SER A 62 12.00 -11.70 15.92
C SER A 62 12.97 -12.89 15.99
N PHE A 63 12.63 -14.01 15.32
CA PHE A 63 13.53 -15.16 15.21
C PHE A 63 14.79 -14.84 14.40
N ILE A 64 14.62 -14.18 13.25
CA ILE A 64 15.72 -13.80 12.37
C ILE A 64 16.71 -12.89 13.09
N VAL A 65 16.22 -11.87 13.81
CA VAL A 65 17.06 -10.91 14.54
C VAL A 65 17.88 -11.62 15.63
N VAL A 66 17.25 -12.50 16.40
CA VAL A 66 17.95 -13.28 17.43
C VAL A 66 19.00 -14.21 16.79
N TYR A 67 18.69 -14.89 15.70
CA TYR A 67 19.65 -15.75 15.02
C TYR A 67 20.85 -14.99 14.47
N ILE A 68 20.61 -13.84 13.83
CA ILE A 68 21.67 -12.94 13.37
C ILE A 68 22.54 -12.52 14.56
N PHE A 69 21.93 -12.12 15.68
CA PHE A 69 22.66 -11.71 16.87
C PHE A 69 23.59 -12.80 17.42
N ILE A 70 23.14 -14.06 17.49
CA ILE A 70 23.99 -15.19 17.92
C ILE A 70 25.16 -15.38 16.94
N LEU A 71 24.88 -15.38 15.63
CA LEU A 71 25.90 -15.60 14.61
C LEU A 71 26.97 -14.49 14.64
N SER A 72 26.55 -13.23 14.80
CA SER A 72 27.49 -12.10 14.97
C SER A 72 28.35 -12.24 16.23
N ASN A 73 27.79 -12.71 17.34
CA ASN A 73 28.56 -12.98 18.57
C ASN A 73 29.52 -14.18 18.45
N LEU A 74 29.32 -15.05 17.46
CA LEU A 74 30.27 -16.11 17.12
C LEU A 74 31.37 -15.64 16.16
N GLY A 75 31.42 -14.34 15.84
CA GLY A 75 32.40 -13.74 14.94
C GLY A 75 32.05 -13.83 13.45
N ILE A 76 30.82 -14.27 13.13
CA ILE A 76 30.34 -14.30 11.74
C ILE A 76 29.77 -12.92 11.40
N ASN A 77 30.48 -12.22 10.55
CA ASN A 77 30.11 -10.93 10.03
C ASN A 77 30.16 -10.95 8.51
N PHE A 78 29.60 -9.93 7.85
CA PHE A 78 29.61 -9.81 6.39
C PHE A 78 31.00 -9.94 5.75
N LYS A 79 32.05 -9.52 6.45
CA LYS A 79 33.44 -9.61 5.97
C LYS A 79 34.06 -11.01 6.12
N THR A 80 33.66 -11.74 7.16
CA THR A 80 34.29 -13.02 7.53
C THR A 80 33.51 -14.22 7.01
N VAL A 81 32.25 -14.04 6.61
CA VAL A 81 31.36 -15.15 6.23
C VAL A 81 31.74 -15.84 4.92
N SER A 82 32.32 -15.11 3.96
CA SER A 82 32.68 -15.67 2.64
C SER A 82 33.82 -16.70 2.71
N THR A 83 34.75 -16.53 3.65
CA THR A 83 35.88 -17.44 3.91
C THR A 83 35.62 -18.40 5.06
N PHE A 84 34.42 -18.34 5.66
CA PHE A 84 34.09 -19.15 6.82
C PHE A 84 33.71 -20.57 6.42
N GLU A 85 34.41 -21.55 6.99
CA GLU A 85 34.09 -22.96 6.87
C GLU A 85 33.40 -23.46 8.14
N ILE A 86 32.31 -24.20 7.96
CA ILE A 86 31.57 -24.80 9.07
C ILE A 86 32.39 -25.97 9.62
N ASN A 87 32.95 -25.80 10.81
CA ASN A 87 33.60 -26.88 11.56
C ASN A 87 32.67 -27.42 12.68
N THR A 88 32.88 -28.67 13.08
CA THR A 88 32.27 -29.30 14.26
C THR A 88 32.42 -28.47 15.53
N ASP A 89 33.59 -27.85 15.74
CA ASP A 89 33.84 -26.93 16.87
C ASP A 89 32.94 -25.70 16.85
N PHE A 90 32.68 -25.16 15.65
CA PHE A 90 31.77 -24.03 15.51
C PHE A 90 30.33 -24.43 15.88
N ILE A 91 29.87 -25.58 15.41
CA ILE A 91 28.53 -26.11 15.76
C ILE A 91 28.41 -26.31 17.27
N ARG A 92 29.42 -26.88 17.92
CA ARG A 92 29.43 -27.03 19.38
C ARG A 92 29.38 -25.68 20.09
N LYS A 93 30.17 -24.69 19.65
CA LYS A 93 30.13 -23.32 20.20
C LYS A 93 28.77 -22.65 19.98
N LEU A 94 28.16 -22.82 18.81
CA LEU A 94 26.83 -22.31 18.48
C LEU A 94 25.78 -22.88 19.44
N ILE A 95 25.72 -24.21 19.59
CA ILE A 95 24.77 -24.87 20.49
C ILE A 95 25.01 -24.43 21.94
N ASN A 96 26.26 -24.37 22.38
CA ASN A 96 26.57 -23.96 23.75
C ASN A 96 26.18 -22.51 24.03
N LYS A 97 26.52 -21.56 23.13
CA LYS A 97 26.14 -20.16 23.30
C LYS A 97 24.62 -19.98 23.24
N SER A 98 23.94 -20.59 22.28
CA SER A 98 22.49 -20.44 22.10
C SER A 98 21.69 -21.04 23.27
N LEU A 99 22.10 -22.21 23.77
CA LEU A 99 21.35 -22.94 24.79
C LEU A 99 21.70 -22.50 26.23
N PHE A 100 22.97 -22.23 26.53
CA PHE A 100 23.40 -21.95 27.90
C PHE A 100 23.65 -20.46 28.18
N GLU A 101 24.25 -19.73 27.24
CA GLU A 101 24.58 -18.32 27.42
C GLU A 101 23.36 -17.43 27.14
N TYR A 102 22.77 -17.55 25.95
CA TYR A 102 21.60 -16.77 25.55
C TYR A 102 20.26 -17.42 25.93
N LYS A 103 20.28 -18.69 26.37
CA LYS A 103 19.11 -19.43 26.84
C LYS A 103 17.90 -19.33 25.91
N ILE A 104 18.13 -19.47 24.61
CA ILE A 104 17.10 -19.25 23.58
C ILE A 104 16.11 -20.43 23.52
N GLY A 105 16.48 -21.57 24.10
CA GLY A 105 15.66 -22.76 24.22
C GLY A 105 16.05 -23.86 23.23
N TYR A 106 15.71 -25.11 23.54
CA TYR A 106 16.05 -26.26 22.71
C TYR A 106 15.51 -26.17 21.28
N LEU A 107 14.23 -25.79 21.11
CA LEU A 107 13.58 -25.81 19.81
C LEU A 107 14.11 -24.73 18.85
N PRO A 108 14.23 -23.45 19.25
CA PRO A 108 14.86 -22.44 18.40
C PRO A 108 16.32 -22.76 18.07
N THR A 109 17.06 -23.30 19.05
CA THR A 109 18.45 -23.73 18.83
C THR A 109 18.54 -24.88 17.83
N TYR A 110 17.64 -25.86 17.91
CA TYR A 110 17.58 -26.98 16.98
C TYR A 110 17.22 -26.51 15.56
N ILE A 111 16.24 -25.60 15.44
CA ILE A 111 15.88 -25.00 14.14
C ILE A 111 17.10 -24.30 13.53
N LEU A 112 17.82 -23.48 14.30
CA LEU A 112 19.03 -22.80 13.84
C LEU A 112 20.12 -23.80 13.44
N TYR A 113 20.32 -24.86 14.23
CA TYR A 113 21.27 -25.93 13.92
C TYR A 113 20.92 -26.65 12.61
N GLU A 114 19.67 -27.09 12.43
CA GLU A 114 19.24 -27.76 11.21
C GLU A 114 19.38 -26.86 9.98
N PHE A 115 19.09 -25.56 10.11
CA PHE A 115 19.32 -24.60 9.03
C PHE A 115 20.80 -24.51 8.62
N ILE A 116 21.72 -24.51 9.57
CA ILE A 116 23.16 -24.48 9.29
C ILE A 116 23.63 -25.84 8.75
N ASN A 117 23.11 -26.94 9.29
CA ASN A 117 23.40 -28.30 8.85
C ASN A 117 22.90 -28.59 7.43
N LEU A 118 21.84 -27.90 6.99
CA LEU A 118 21.36 -27.95 5.61
C LEU A 118 22.45 -27.49 4.63
N SER A 119 23.21 -26.44 4.97
CA SER A 119 24.35 -25.98 4.16
C SER A 119 25.45 -27.05 4.06
N LEU A 120 25.71 -27.79 5.14
CA LEU A 120 26.66 -28.92 5.15
C LEU A 120 26.18 -30.08 4.27
N ARG A 121 24.89 -30.45 4.34
CA ARG A 121 24.32 -31.59 3.60
C ARG A 121 24.40 -31.39 2.09
N PHE A 122 24.21 -30.17 1.61
CA PHE A 122 24.10 -29.94 0.18
C PHE A 122 25.45 -29.69 -0.52
N LYS A 123 26.58 -29.48 0.18
CA LYS A 123 27.97 -29.23 -0.30
C LYS A 123 28.17 -28.13 -1.38
N GLN A 124 27.21 -27.91 -2.27
CA GLN A 124 27.13 -26.90 -3.32
C GLN A 124 26.68 -25.54 -2.78
N PHE A 125 26.05 -25.47 -1.61
CA PHE A 125 25.61 -24.22 -0.99
C PHE A 125 26.55 -23.82 0.14
N PRO A 126 27.57 -22.99 -0.14
CA PRO A 126 28.44 -22.48 0.91
C PRO A 126 27.66 -21.62 1.91
N PHE A 127 28.15 -21.61 3.15
CA PHE A 127 27.49 -21.03 4.32
C PHE A 127 27.11 -19.55 4.15
N HIS A 128 27.90 -18.78 3.41
CA HIS A 128 27.63 -17.36 3.19
C HIS A 128 26.30 -17.10 2.46
N TYR A 129 25.86 -17.98 1.57
CA TYR A 129 24.53 -17.84 0.96
C TYR A 129 23.42 -17.94 1.98
N PHE A 130 23.54 -18.82 2.98
CA PHE A 130 22.58 -18.92 4.07
C PHE A 130 22.55 -17.63 4.90
N TYR A 131 23.72 -17.11 5.25
CA TYR A 131 23.82 -15.86 6.01
C TYR A 131 23.20 -14.68 5.25
N TYR A 132 23.49 -14.53 3.96
CA TYR A 132 22.88 -13.50 3.12
C TYR A 132 21.38 -13.74 2.92
N ALA A 133 20.93 -14.98 2.79
CA ALA A 133 19.51 -15.32 2.69
C ALA A 133 18.77 -14.95 3.99
N LEU A 134 19.39 -15.11 5.15
CA LEU A 134 18.81 -14.72 6.44
C LEU A 134 18.58 -13.20 6.52
N TYR A 135 19.58 -12.41 6.13
CA TYR A 135 19.46 -10.95 6.03
C TYR A 135 18.48 -10.52 4.94
N GLY A 136 18.54 -11.14 3.76
CA GLY A 136 17.66 -10.87 2.64
C GLY A 136 16.20 -11.18 2.97
N LEU A 137 15.94 -12.29 3.64
CA LEU A 137 14.62 -12.67 4.12
C LEU A 137 14.11 -11.66 5.16
N GLY A 138 14.95 -11.30 6.14
CA GLY A 138 14.60 -10.28 7.13
C GLY A 138 14.24 -8.94 6.49
N PHE A 139 15.05 -8.48 5.53
CA PHE A 139 14.82 -7.24 4.79
C PHE A 139 13.57 -7.31 3.91
N PHE A 140 13.33 -8.44 3.24
CA PHE A 140 12.16 -8.64 2.39
C PHE A 140 10.86 -8.64 3.20
N ILE A 141 10.84 -9.31 4.35
CA ILE A 141 9.68 -9.30 5.26
C ILE A 141 9.47 -7.89 5.82
N PHE A 142 10.55 -7.18 6.17
CA PHE A 142 10.45 -5.79 6.62
C PHE A 142 9.82 -4.90 5.55
N LEU A 143 10.23 -5.03 4.28
CA LEU A 143 9.61 -4.34 3.15
C LEU A 143 8.13 -4.68 3.04
N LEU A 144 7.73 -5.95 3.16
CA LEU A 144 6.31 -6.36 3.12
C LEU A 144 5.46 -5.67 4.19
N ILE A 145 5.99 -5.51 5.40
CA ILE A 145 5.33 -4.79 6.50
C ILE A 145 5.17 -3.30 6.17
N VAL A 146 6.22 -2.67 5.62
CA VAL A 146 6.30 -1.22 5.36
C VAL A 146 5.59 -0.80 4.07
N PHE A 147 5.54 -1.64 3.04
CA PHE A 147 4.91 -1.29 1.75
C PHE A 147 3.38 -1.33 1.81
N GLY A 148 2.78 -2.23 2.59
CA GLY A 148 1.32 -2.30 2.72
C GLY A 148 0.61 -0.98 3.09
N PRO A 149 1.00 -0.28 4.17
CA PRO A 149 0.46 1.04 4.49
C PRO A 149 0.91 2.10 3.46
N PHE A 150 2.12 1.99 2.91
CA PHE A 150 2.70 2.94 1.96
C PHE A 150 1.94 2.98 0.62
N ILE A 151 1.51 1.84 0.09
CA ILE A 151 0.67 1.78 -1.12
C ILE A 151 -0.69 2.44 -0.86
N ARG A 152 -1.26 2.21 0.33
CA ARG A 152 -2.56 2.80 0.71
C ARG A 152 -2.49 4.32 0.88
N THR A 153 -1.40 4.85 1.44
CA THR A 153 -1.19 6.30 1.56
C THR A 153 -0.97 6.95 0.21
N ILE A 154 -0.19 6.33 -0.69
CA ILE A 154 0.01 6.82 -2.06
C ILE A 154 -1.32 6.84 -2.83
N ASN A 155 -2.11 5.77 -2.77
CA ASN A 155 -3.39 5.70 -3.48
C ASN A 155 -4.38 6.75 -2.98
N ARG A 156 -4.49 6.97 -1.66
CA ARG A 156 -5.32 8.05 -1.10
C ARG A 156 -4.85 9.44 -1.54
N SER A 157 -3.55 9.67 -1.62
CA SER A 157 -2.98 10.93 -2.11
C SER A 157 -3.29 11.15 -3.59
N ARG A 158 -3.13 10.11 -4.43
CA ARG A 158 -3.48 10.16 -5.86
C ARG A 158 -4.97 10.41 -6.07
N GLU A 159 -5.83 9.78 -5.27
CA GLU A 159 -7.28 9.96 -5.33
C GLU A 159 -7.70 11.39 -4.94
N LYS A 160 -7.13 11.95 -3.86
CA LYS A 160 -7.32 13.36 -3.48
C LYS A 160 -6.93 14.31 -4.61
N ARG A 161 -5.75 14.12 -5.21
CA ARG A 161 -5.30 14.93 -6.37
C ARG A 161 -6.23 14.81 -7.57
N ARG A 162 -6.82 13.63 -7.81
CA ARG A 162 -7.78 13.42 -8.91
C ARG A 162 -9.10 14.16 -8.65
N ILE A 163 -9.58 14.16 -7.41
CA ILE A 163 -10.80 14.88 -7.00
C ILE A 163 -10.58 16.39 -7.08
N GLU A 164 -9.42 16.90 -6.63
CA GLU A 164 -9.07 18.33 -6.74
C GLU A 164 -9.01 18.79 -8.19
N ARG A 165 -8.40 18.01 -9.09
CA ARG A 165 -8.40 18.32 -10.54
C ARG A 165 -9.81 18.36 -11.12
N LYS A 166 -10.70 17.45 -10.71
CA LYS A 166 -12.10 17.47 -11.15
C LYS A 166 -12.84 18.70 -10.65
N ARG A 167 -12.62 19.12 -9.39
CA ARG A 167 -13.21 20.35 -8.83
C ARG A 167 -12.67 21.60 -9.53
N ALA A 168 -11.38 21.66 -9.81
CA ALA A 168 -10.77 22.77 -10.56
C ALA A 168 -11.35 22.85 -11.99
N GLY A 169 -11.51 21.71 -12.67
CA GLY A 169 -12.14 21.66 -14.00
C GLY A 169 -13.62 22.02 -13.99
N MET A 170 -14.38 21.65 -12.96
CA MET A 170 -15.78 22.09 -12.81
C MET A 170 -15.87 23.59 -12.53
N ASN A 171 -14.98 24.13 -11.70
CA ASN A 171 -14.93 25.57 -11.41
C ASN A 171 -14.54 26.39 -12.64
N SER A 172 -13.60 25.92 -13.48
CA SER A 172 -13.27 26.62 -14.73
C SER A 172 -14.45 26.63 -15.70
N VAL A 173 -15.18 25.52 -15.84
CA VAL A 173 -16.40 25.46 -16.67
C VAL A 173 -17.49 26.39 -16.15
N LEU A 174 -17.68 26.49 -14.84
CA LEU A 174 -18.65 27.42 -14.24
C LEU A 174 -18.26 28.89 -14.46
N ILE A 175 -16.97 29.21 -14.37
CA ILE A 175 -16.44 30.55 -14.66
C ILE A 175 -16.66 30.91 -16.14
N GLU A 176 -16.39 29.98 -17.06
CA GLU A 176 -16.64 30.19 -18.49
C GLU A 176 -18.13 30.42 -18.79
N GLN A 177 -19.03 29.68 -18.14
CA GLN A 177 -20.47 29.89 -18.27
C GLN A 177 -20.90 31.26 -17.73
N PHE A 178 -20.34 31.68 -16.59
CA PHE A 178 -20.63 32.98 -15.99
C PHE A 178 -20.15 34.12 -16.90
N GLU A 179 -18.96 33.99 -17.49
CA GLU A 179 -18.40 34.98 -18.41
C GLU A 179 -19.22 35.08 -19.72
N MET A 180 -19.72 33.95 -20.22
CA MET A 180 -20.65 33.92 -21.37
C MET A 180 -21.99 34.59 -21.04
N GLN A 181 -22.55 34.31 -19.86
CA GLN A 181 -23.78 34.97 -19.39
C GLN A 181 -23.60 36.47 -19.15
N GLU A 182 -22.46 36.88 -18.61
CA GLU A 182 -22.16 38.30 -18.40
C GLU A 182 -22.02 39.05 -19.74
N LYS A 183 -21.37 38.43 -20.74
CA LYS A 183 -21.28 38.98 -22.10
C LYS A 183 -22.65 39.08 -22.76
N LEU A 184 -23.52 38.08 -22.57
CA LEU A 184 -24.91 38.12 -23.05
C LEU A 184 -25.74 39.20 -22.33
N GLY A 185 -25.65 39.31 -21.00
CA GLY A 185 -26.37 40.32 -20.22
C GLY A 185 -25.89 41.76 -20.49
N LYS A 186 -24.61 41.96 -20.81
CA LYS A 186 -24.08 43.24 -21.31
C LYS A 186 -24.58 43.53 -22.73
N GLY A 187 -24.71 42.51 -23.58
CA GLY A 187 -25.34 42.60 -24.89
C GLY A 187 -26.81 42.99 -24.83
N GLU A 188 -27.58 42.41 -23.91
CA GLU A 188 -29.00 42.72 -23.67
C GLU A 188 -29.21 44.11 -23.08
N LYS A 189 -28.39 44.54 -22.11
CA LYS A 189 -28.42 45.93 -21.60
C LYS A 189 -28.10 46.96 -22.67
N MET A 190 -27.28 46.59 -23.66
CA MET A 190 -26.95 47.45 -24.79
C MET A 190 -28.03 47.43 -25.88
N SER A 191 -28.85 46.37 -25.97
CA SER A 191 -29.98 46.27 -26.90
C SER A 191 -31.25 46.93 -26.34
N THR A 192 -31.51 46.89 -25.03
CA THR A 192 -32.62 47.63 -24.39
C THR A 192 -32.39 49.14 -24.41
N VAL A 193 -31.16 49.60 -24.12
CA VAL A 193 -30.80 51.03 -24.25
C VAL A 193 -30.87 51.53 -25.71
N LYS A 194 -30.58 50.67 -26.70
CA LYS A 194 -30.74 51.00 -28.12
C LYS A 194 -32.19 50.91 -28.61
N SER A 195 -33.04 50.13 -27.94
CA SER A 195 -34.46 50.01 -28.21
C SER A 195 -35.24 51.22 -27.65
N GLU A 196 -34.96 51.61 -26.41
CA GLU A 196 -35.58 52.79 -25.76
C GLU A 196 -35.18 54.11 -26.43
N ARG A 197 -33.99 54.20 -27.03
CA ARG A 197 -33.59 55.38 -27.84
C ARG A 197 -34.29 55.49 -29.19
N LYS A 198 -35.02 54.47 -29.66
CA LYS A 198 -35.62 54.47 -31.01
C LYS A 198 -37.11 54.83 -31.06
N THR A 199 -37.78 55.05 -29.93
CA THR A 199 -39.23 55.33 -29.86
C THR A 199 -39.62 56.81 -29.70
N SER A 200 -38.74 57.77 -30.02
CA SER A 200 -39.07 59.21 -30.01
C SER A 200 -38.77 59.89 -31.36
N TYR A 201 -39.72 59.73 -32.31
CA TYR A 201 -40.11 60.59 -33.48
C TYR A 201 -39.05 61.09 -34.51
N PRO A 202 -39.45 61.57 -35.73
CA PRO A 202 -40.46 61.09 -36.68
C PRO A 202 -39.90 60.82 -38.12
N GLN A 203 -40.72 60.17 -38.95
CA GLN A 203 -40.71 60.02 -40.42
C GLN A 203 -39.64 60.78 -41.27
N LYS A 204 -38.92 60.05 -42.14
CA LYS A 204 -38.81 60.37 -43.59
C LYS A 204 -38.23 59.21 -44.43
N LYS A 205 -38.81 59.07 -45.64
CA LYS A 205 -38.58 58.10 -46.73
C LYS A 205 -37.11 57.82 -47.08
N ASN A 206 -36.77 56.57 -47.42
CA ASN A 206 -36.31 56.23 -48.79
C ASN A 206 -36.23 54.71 -49.08
N LYS A 207 -36.51 54.40 -50.35
CA LYS A 207 -36.60 53.07 -50.99
C LYS A 207 -35.21 52.49 -51.35
N LYS A 208 -35.22 51.15 -51.52
CA LYS A 208 -34.34 50.25 -52.34
C LYS A 208 -33.03 49.73 -51.74
N ALA A 209 -33.04 48.42 -51.45
CA ALA A 209 -32.10 47.36 -51.87
C ALA A 209 -32.38 46.11 -50.99
N LYS A 210 -33.44 45.32 -51.23
CA LYS A 210 -33.54 44.15 -52.11
C LYS A 210 -32.39 43.13 -52.01
N ALA A 211 -32.70 42.00 -51.37
CA ALA A 211 -32.51 40.64 -51.91
C ALA A 211 -31.09 40.06 -52.04
N GLU A 212 -30.31 40.00 -50.96
CA GLU A 212 -29.05 39.22 -50.97
C GLU A 212 -28.75 38.38 -49.73
N THR A 213 -29.66 38.33 -48.75
CA THR A 213 -29.42 37.65 -47.45
C THR A 213 -30.31 36.44 -47.18
N GLU A 214 -31.41 36.26 -47.90
CA GLU A 214 -32.32 35.12 -47.67
C GLU A 214 -31.81 33.82 -48.29
N ALA A 215 -31.14 33.87 -49.44
CA ALA A 215 -30.59 32.68 -50.10
C ALA A 215 -29.38 32.04 -49.35
N LYS A 216 -28.69 32.79 -48.50
CA LYS A 216 -27.52 32.30 -47.72
C LYS A 216 -27.90 31.66 -46.38
N VAL A 217 -29.14 31.85 -45.92
CA VAL A 217 -29.60 31.30 -44.63
C VAL A 217 -30.22 29.92 -44.84
N GLU A 218 -30.94 29.69 -45.94
CA GLU A 218 -31.55 28.38 -46.22
C GLU A 218 -30.51 27.27 -46.49
N GLU A 219 -29.36 27.60 -47.12
CA GLU A 219 -28.32 26.60 -47.41
C GLU A 219 -27.60 26.09 -46.13
N LYS A 220 -27.59 26.88 -45.05
CA LYS A 220 -26.98 26.46 -43.77
C LYS A 220 -27.90 25.61 -42.91
N ILE A 221 -29.21 25.74 -43.06
CA ILE A 221 -30.19 24.99 -42.25
C ILE A 221 -30.31 23.55 -42.75
N ALA A 222 -30.21 23.31 -44.07
CA ALA A 222 -30.26 21.97 -44.65
C ALA A 222 -29.06 21.07 -44.29
N ARG A 223 -27.88 21.64 -43.98
CA ARG A 223 -26.67 20.87 -43.62
C ARG A 223 -26.55 20.49 -42.15
N SER A 224 -27.38 21.04 -41.26
CA SER A 224 -27.17 20.91 -39.82
C SER A 224 -28.00 19.84 -39.13
N GLY A 225 -28.97 19.18 -39.79
CA GLY A 225 -29.60 17.95 -39.27
C GLY A 225 -30.17 18.05 -37.85
N ILE A 226 -30.57 19.25 -37.38
CA ILE A 226 -31.09 19.46 -36.03
C ILE A 226 -32.61 19.27 -36.07
N VAL A 227 -33.06 18.09 -35.65
CA VAL A 227 -34.47 17.83 -35.30
C VAL A 227 -34.70 18.35 -33.88
N PHE A 228 -35.38 19.48 -33.74
CA PHE A 228 -35.88 19.93 -32.44
C PHE A 228 -37.01 18.99 -31.99
N LYS A 229 -36.75 18.19 -30.95
CA LYS A 229 -37.77 17.39 -30.26
C LYS A 229 -38.53 18.31 -29.31
N ASN A 230 -39.84 18.38 -29.51
CA ASN A 230 -40.76 19.27 -28.81
C ASN A 230 -40.70 19.16 -27.28
N THR A 231 -40.91 20.33 -26.68
CA THR A 231 -41.07 20.65 -25.26
C THR A 231 -42.16 19.81 -24.58
N VAL A 232 -41.84 19.31 -23.38
CA VAL A 232 -42.83 18.75 -22.44
C VAL A 232 -43.42 19.89 -21.62
N THR A 233 -44.74 20.00 -21.64
CA THR A 233 -45.56 20.91 -20.86
C THR A 233 -45.48 20.56 -19.37
N ILE A 234 -45.16 21.54 -18.53
CA ILE A 234 -45.41 21.47 -17.08
C ILE A 234 -46.82 22.02 -16.87
N LYS A 235 -47.71 21.21 -16.29
CA LYS A 235 -48.98 21.67 -15.72
C LYS A 235 -48.72 22.02 -14.26
N ASP A 236 -49.05 23.24 -13.88
CA ASP A 236 -49.26 23.63 -12.49
C ASP A 236 -50.69 23.27 -12.09
N GLU A 237 -50.84 22.43 -11.07
CA GLU A 237 -51.94 22.41 -10.09
C GLU A 237 -51.51 21.60 -8.85
#